data_AF-A0AAJ1IJW5-F1
#
_entry.id   AF-A0AAJ1IJW5-F1
#
_cell.length_a   1.000
_cell.length_b   1.000
_cell.length_c   1.000
_cell.angle_alpha   90.00
_cell.angle_beta   90.00
_cell.angle_gamma   90.00
#
_symmetry.space_group_name_H-M   'P 1'
#
loop_
_entity.id
_entity.type
_entity.pdbx_description
1 polymer ?
#
loop_
_entity_poly.entity_id
_entity_poly.type
_entity_poly.pdbx_seq_one_letter_code
_entity_poly.pdbx_strand_id
1 'polypeptide(L)'
;MKKLLFCAIFILLSVFIFAQDMNLIESDYYKIYSEVSVGHAAETAEILDAYFNFYNQYFHFDETALTYKMKVKVFKDKDAFDDYLADIIPEEKSSFVFLQYNQPDKNELICYYTDDDSYNTYLAHHGFMQFLKTFIPNPPLWMQKGFAIYFEDSYYSPEVKTVEYKENLDWLFTLKKYISNTAEGYENSIIPFPTLLTMNVENANASIDVFYAQSWGLVHFLLNSSDNAYNRIIWDSIKTLSPVNDRKNNEVAIIKNAFEWVGKNEFSTDFITYIDRIKTFPDLIQDGMDYYSDNDLSMAERTFINALSMRDDHPVPYYYLGLIYYAERDYMMADYYYQTAIQMGGEEGITFYALGVNAYADNRFEEAVDSLVGSYRADPDFYGEKSVSLMVQMEKEQPGFVTSYLETLGLCQTEFYAALCAF
;
A
#
# COMPACT_ATOMS: atom_id res chain seq x y z
N MET A 1 -19.33 25.82 32.71
CA MET A 1 -18.52 26.77 31.94
C MET A 1 -18.00 26.03 30.71
N LYS A 2 -18.21 26.63 29.53
CA LYS A 2 -17.88 26.17 28.15
C LYS A 2 -18.31 24.75 27.75
N LYS A 3 -19.51 24.70 27.13
CA LYS A 3 -20.07 23.59 26.35
C LYS A 3 -19.56 23.70 24.90
N LEU A 4 -19.04 22.62 24.32
CA LEU A 4 -18.94 22.45 22.86
C LEU A 4 -20.14 21.59 22.44
N LEU A 5 -21.15 22.26 21.90
CA LEU A 5 -22.33 21.65 21.31
C LEU A 5 -21.98 21.21 19.88
N PHE A 6 -22.42 20.02 19.48
CA PHE A 6 -22.68 19.70 18.07
C PHE A 6 -23.64 20.76 17.53
N CYS A 7 -23.09 21.73 16.81
CA CYS A 7 -23.85 22.80 16.22
C CYS A 7 -24.24 22.37 14.80
N ALA A 8 -25.47 21.89 14.63
CA ALA A 8 -26.14 21.99 13.34
C ALA A 8 -26.40 23.49 13.09
N ILE A 9 -25.42 24.17 12.48
CA ILE A 9 -25.50 25.59 12.20
C ILE A 9 -26.46 25.78 11.01
N PHE A 10 -27.62 26.38 11.28
CA PHE A 10 -28.45 26.98 10.25
C PHE A 10 -27.74 28.20 9.68
N ILE A 11 -27.00 28.02 8.58
CA ILE A 11 -26.41 29.15 7.85
C ILE A 11 -27.38 29.55 6.74
N LEU A 12 -28.03 30.70 6.93
CA LEU A 12 -28.67 31.43 5.86
C LEU A 12 -27.55 32.13 5.06
N LEU A 13 -26.95 31.39 4.12
CA LEU A 13 -25.85 31.89 3.29
C LEU A 13 -26.39 32.94 2.31
N SER A 14 -26.12 34.20 2.60
CA SER A 14 -25.96 35.23 1.57
C SER A 14 -24.84 34.78 0.64
N VAL A 15 -25.22 34.44 -0.59
CA VAL A 15 -24.32 34.05 -1.68
C VAL A 15 -23.37 35.22 -1.98
N PHE A 16 -22.17 35.18 -1.40
CA PHE A 16 -21.06 35.95 -1.94
C PHE A 16 -20.52 35.19 -3.14
N ILE A 17 -20.66 35.84 -4.30
CA ILE A 17 -20.12 35.43 -5.58
C ILE A 17 -18.60 35.58 -5.49
N PHE A 18 -17.91 34.52 -5.07
CA PHE A 18 -16.49 34.30 -5.33
C PHE A 18 -16.36 33.32 -6.50
N ALA A 19 -16.85 33.74 -7.67
CA ALA A 19 -16.47 33.13 -8.93
C ALA A 19 -15.30 33.95 -9.48
N GLN A 20 -14.12 33.77 -8.87
CA GLN A 20 -12.86 34.27 -9.42
C GLN A 20 -12.15 33.08 -10.07
N ASP A 21 -12.17 33.06 -11.40
CA ASP A 21 -11.26 32.36 -12.32
C ASP A 21 -10.88 30.88 -12.05
N MET A 22 -11.82 30.02 -11.61
CA MET A 22 -11.60 28.57 -11.64
C MET A 22 -11.91 27.97 -13.02
N ASN A 23 -11.03 27.10 -13.50
CA ASN A 23 -11.24 26.30 -14.70
C ASN A 23 -12.28 25.20 -14.41
N LEU A 24 -13.35 25.16 -15.20
CA LEU A 24 -14.41 24.18 -15.05
C LEU A 24 -14.28 23.06 -16.09
N ILE A 25 -14.22 21.82 -15.63
CA ILE A 25 -14.41 20.62 -16.43
C ILE A 25 -15.57 19.81 -15.86
N GLU A 26 -16.36 19.19 -16.74
CA GLU A 26 -17.35 18.20 -16.35
C GLU A 26 -17.03 16.85 -16.99
N SER A 27 -17.15 15.78 -16.22
CA SER A 27 -16.99 14.39 -16.64
C SER A 27 -18.31 13.63 -16.48
N ASP A 28 -18.31 12.30 -16.43
CA ASP A 28 -19.55 11.53 -16.29
C ASP A 28 -20.19 11.78 -14.92
N TYR A 29 -19.40 11.75 -13.84
CA TYR A 29 -19.90 11.86 -12.47
C TYR A 29 -19.55 13.18 -11.78
N TYR A 30 -18.58 13.95 -12.28
CA TYR A 30 -18.03 15.10 -11.55
C TYR A 30 -18.10 16.43 -12.29
N LYS A 31 -18.10 17.52 -11.52
CA LYS A 31 -17.79 18.89 -11.93
C LYS A 31 -16.56 19.35 -11.17
N ILE A 32 -15.44 19.53 -11.87
CA ILE A 32 -14.17 19.95 -11.30
C ILE A 32 -13.97 21.43 -11.55
N TYR A 33 -13.76 22.18 -10.48
CA TYR A 33 -13.34 23.58 -10.48
C TYR A 33 -11.89 23.63 -10.02
N SER A 34 -10.96 24.09 -10.86
CA SER A 34 -9.53 24.11 -10.51
C SER A 34 -8.88 25.46 -10.77
N GLU A 35 -8.14 25.95 -9.78
CA GLU A 35 -7.26 27.13 -9.92
C GLU A 35 -5.92 26.81 -10.60
N VAL A 36 -5.57 25.53 -10.77
CA VAL A 36 -4.27 25.10 -11.30
C VAL A 36 -4.22 25.31 -12.82
N SER A 37 -5.04 24.58 -13.57
CA SER A 37 -5.18 24.72 -15.02
C SER A 37 -6.38 23.94 -15.56
N VAL A 38 -6.76 24.18 -16.82
CA VAL A 38 -7.76 23.35 -17.54
C VAL A 38 -7.29 21.91 -17.68
N GLY A 39 -5.99 21.68 -17.93
CA GLY A 39 -5.41 20.34 -18.08
C GLY A 39 -5.49 19.53 -16.79
N HIS A 40 -5.07 20.15 -15.67
CA HIS A 40 -5.21 19.57 -14.33
C HIS A 40 -6.69 19.27 -14.01
N ALA A 41 -7.62 20.20 -14.29
CA ALA A 41 -9.04 19.96 -14.08
C ALA A 41 -9.57 18.75 -14.86
N ALA A 42 -9.08 18.53 -16.08
CA ALA A 42 -9.46 17.38 -16.90
C ALA A 42 -8.88 16.07 -16.37
N GLU A 43 -7.62 16.09 -15.94
CA GLU A 43 -6.95 14.94 -15.31
C GLU A 43 -7.63 14.53 -14.01
N THR A 44 -7.91 15.48 -13.10
CA THR A 44 -8.65 15.20 -11.85
C THR A 44 -10.03 14.61 -12.14
N ALA A 45 -10.73 15.09 -13.18
CA ALA A 45 -12.04 14.58 -13.55
C ALA A 45 -11.96 13.12 -14.05
N GLU A 46 -10.96 12.80 -14.86
CA GLU A 46 -10.71 11.43 -15.35
C GLU A 46 -10.35 10.48 -14.20
N ILE A 47 -9.46 10.90 -13.30
CA ILE A 47 -9.07 10.12 -12.11
C ILE A 47 -10.28 9.83 -11.23
N LEU A 48 -11.10 10.84 -10.93
CA LEU A 48 -12.26 10.67 -10.06
C LEU A 48 -13.37 9.82 -10.68
N ASP A 49 -13.63 9.92 -11.99
CA ASP A 49 -14.54 9.00 -12.68
C ASP A 49 -14.02 7.56 -12.61
N ALA A 50 -12.71 7.34 -12.76
CA ALA A 50 -12.10 6.02 -12.62
C ALA A 50 -12.24 5.47 -11.19
N TYR A 51 -12.01 6.29 -10.16
CA TYR A 51 -12.24 5.92 -8.76
C TYR A 51 -13.72 5.66 -8.46
N PHE A 52 -14.65 6.45 -9.00
CA PHE A 52 -16.08 6.19 -8.86
C PHE A 52 -16.43 4.78 -9.35
N ASN A 53 -16.00 4.44 -10.56
CA ASN A 53 -16.23 3.12 -11.14
C ASN A 53 -15.58 2.02 -10.30
N PHE A 54 -14.36 2.23 -9.83
CA PHE A 54 -13.64 1.31 -8.95
C PHE A 54 -14.38 1.06 -7.63
N TYR A 55 -14.81 2.10 -6.91
CA TYR A 55 -15.61 1.94 -5.70
C TYR A 55 -16.92 1.22 -5.99
N ASN A 56 -17.57 1.52 -7.12
CA ASN A 56 -18.85 0.91 -7.46
C ASN A 56 -18.74 -0.58 -7.83
N GLN A 57 -17.54 -1.11 -8.11
CA GLN A 57 -17.30 -2.55 -8.22
C GLN A 57 -17.53 -3.29 -6.89
N TYR A 58 -17.38 -2.61 -5.75
CA TYR A 58 -17.62 -3.17 -4.42
C TYR A 58 -19.04 -2.84 -3.93
N PHE A 59 -19.52 -1.63 -4.18
CA PHE A 59 -20.77 -1.14 -3.58
C PHE A 59 -22.02 -1.40 -4.41
N HIS A 60 -21.89 -1.52 -5.74
CA HIS A 60 -22.99 -1.77 -6.67
C HIS A 60 -24.20 -0.84 -6.47
N PHE A 61 -23.96 0.44 -6.19
CA PHE A 61 -25.00 1.42 -6.11
C PHE A 61 -25.59 1.71 -7.49
N ASP A 62 -26.89 1.97 -7.53
CA ASP A 62 -27.61 2.34 -8.74
C ASP A 62 -27.22 3.77 -9.15
N GLU A 63 -26.43 3.88 -10.20
CA GLU A 63 -25.93 5.14 -10.75
C GLU A 63 -27.07 6.07 -11.20
N THR A 64 -28.25 5.52 -11.54
CA THR A 64 -29.40 6.35 -11.92
C THR A 64 -29.97 7.16 -10.74
N ALA A 65 -29.62 6.81 -9.50
CA ALA A 65 -29.93 7.60 -8.32
C ALA A 65 -29.11 8.90 -8.25
N LEU A 66 -27.99 9.00 -8.98
CA LEU A 66 -27.17 10.19 -9.04
C LEU A 66 -27.80 11.23 -9.97
N THR A 67 -28.59 12.13 -9.40
CA THR A 67 -29.34 13.16 -10.15
C THR A 67 -28.54 14.45 -10.43
N TYR A 68 -27.30 14.52 -9.96
CA TYR A 68 -26.40 15.66 -10.12
C TYR A 68 -24.96 15.17 -10.16
N LYS A 69 -24.10 15.92 -10.87
CA LYS A 69 -22.66 15.67 -10.84
C LYS A 69 -22.05 16.19 -9.55
N MET A 70 -21.21 15.39 -8.91
CA MET A 70 -20.53 15.71 -7.66
C MET A 70 -19.50 16.82 -7.88
N LYS A 71 -19.42 17.79 -6.97
CA LYS A 71 -18.54 18.95 -7.13
C LYS A 71 -17.22 18.72 -6.42
N VAL A 72 -16.13 19.09 -7.09
CA VAL A 72 -14.79 19.14 -6.51
C VAL A 72 -14.17 20.51 -6.81
N LYS A 73 -13.61 21.14 -5.80
CA LYS A 73 -12.86 22.40 -5.92
C LYS A 73 -11.40 22.13 -5.57
N VAL A 74 -10.50 22.41 -6.50
CA VAL A 74 -9.05 22.26 -6.31
C VAL A 74 -8.40 23.63 -6.30
N PHE A 75 -7.97 24.05 -5.11
CA PHE A 75 -7.18 25.25 -4.91
C PHE A 75 -5.73 25.01 -5.35
N LYS A 76 -5.07 26.07 -5.80
CA LYS A 76 -3.70 26.00 -6.33
C LYS A 76 -2.66 25.54 -5.30
N ASP A 77 -2.92 25.77 -4.01
CA ASP A 77 -2.03 25.48 -2.89
C ASP A 77 -2.82 25.40 -1.57
N LYS A 78 -2.11 25.03 -0.50
CA LYS A 78 -2.67 24.88 0.86
C LYS A 78 -3.19 26.20 1.43
N ASP A 79 -2.52 27.33 1.13
CA ASP A 79 -2.89 28.65 1.64
C ASP A 79 -4.26 29.08 1.09
N ALA A 80 -4.48 28.95 -0.23
CA ALA A 80 -5.77 29.27 -0.84
C ALA A 80 -6.91 28.36 -0.34
N PHE A 81 -6.60 27.10 -0.06
CA PHE A 81 -7.53 26.16 0.56
C PHE A 81 -7.90 26.56 2.00
N ASP A 82 -6.93 26.95 2.82
CA ASP A 82 -7.16 27.39 4.19
C ASP A 82 -7.93 28.72 4.23
N ASP A 83 -7.61 29.66 3.33
CA ASP A 83 -8.35 30.92 3.17
C ASP A 83 -9.83 30.67 2.84
N TYR A 84 -10.12 29.73 1.94
CA TYR A 84 -11.50 29.35 1.61
C TYR A 84 -12.23 28.72 2.80
N LEU A 85 -11.54 27.88 3.58
CA LEU A 85 -12.14 27.18 4.71
C LEU A 85 -12.27 28.05 5.97
N ALA A 86 -11.50 29.15 6.11
CA ALA A 86 -11.50 29.99 7.31
C ALA A 86 -12.90 30.49 7.72
N ASP A 87 -13.77 30.78 6.74
CA ASP A 87 -15.15 31.22 6.96
C ASP A 87 -16.14 30.07 7.28
N ILE A 88 -15.73 28.82 7.09
CA ILE A 88 -16.58 27.63 7.16
C ILE A 88 -16.19 26.75 8.36
N ILE A 89 -14.89 26.48 8.51
CA ILE A 89 -14.30 25.61 9.51
C ILE A 89 -13.15 26.37 10.20
N PRO A 90 -13.27 26.71 11.49
CA PRO A 90 -12.25 27.50 12.20
C PRO A 90 -10.91 26.80 12.45
N GLU A 91 -10.81 25.53 12.08
CA GLU A 91 -9.69 24.65 12.40
C GLU A 91 -8.93 24.33 11.12
N GLU A 92 -7.60 24.49 11.15
CA GLU A 92 -6.73 24.05 10.07
C GLU A 92 -6.92 22.55 9.79
N LYS A 93 -6.93 22.18 8.51
CA LYS A 93 -7.07 20.78 8.07
C LYS A 93 -5.79 20.35 7.36
N SER A 94 -5.33 19.14 7.70
CA SER A 94 -4.13 18.54 7.12
C SER A 94 -4.39 17.79 5.80
N SER A 95 -5.64 17.61 5.41
CA SER A 95 -6.03 16.93 4.16
C SER A 95 -7.31 17.54 3.59
N PHE A 96 -7.82 16.98 2.50
CA PHE A 96 -9.04 17.45 1.84
C PHE A 96 -10.26 17.39 2.76
N VAL A 97 -11.29 18.16 2.40
CA VAL A 97 -12.49 18.31 3.21
C VAL A 97 -13.72 18.11 2.36
N PHE A 98 -14.57 17.15 2.75
CA PHE A 98 -15.88 16.99 2.15
C PHE A 98 -16.93 17.81 2.92
N LEU A 99 -17.38 18.91 2.33
CA LEU A 99 -18.41 19.79 2.88
C LEU A 99 -19.81 19.28 2.50
N GLN A 100 -20.64 19.04 3.52
CA GLN A 100 -22.02 18.59 3.35
C GLN A 100 -23.01 19.68 3.72
N TYR A 101 -24.02 19.88 2.86
CA TYR A 101 -25.10 20.83 3.04
C TYR A 101 -26.45 20.12 3.00
N ASN A 102 -27.50 20.83 3.40
CA ASN A 102 -28.88 20.29 3.37
C ASN A 102 -29.34 19.94 1.95
N GLN A 103 -28.78 20.59 0.93
CA GLN A 103 -29.04 20.34 -0.48
C GLN A 103 -27.89 19.51 -1.04
N PRO A 104 -28.09 18.22 -1.37
CA PRO A 104 -26.99 17.32 -1.75
C PRO A 104 -26.21 17.78 -2.98
N ASP A 105 -26.86 18.45 -3.94
CA ASP A 105 -26.24 19.04 -5.14
C ASP A 105 -25.28 20.20 -4.83
N LYS A 106 -25.27 20.69 -3.58
CA LYS A 106 -24.32 21.69 -3.08
C LYS A 106 -23.15 21.08 -2.33
N ASN A 107 -23.11 19.77 -2.10
CA ASN A 107 -21.96 19.14 -1.45
C ASN A 107 -20.72 19.30 -2.32
N GLU A 108 -19.58 19.60 -1.69
CA GLU A 108 -18.33 19.91 -2.38
C GLU A 108 -17.18 19.18 -1.68
N LEU A 109 -16.34 18.50 -2.46
CA LEU A 109 -15.03 18.06 -2.02
C LEU A 109 -14.02 19.19 -2.27
N ILE A 110 -13.40 19.67 -1.21
CA ILE A 110 -12.44 20.77 -1.23
C ILE A 110 -11.04 20.19 -1.13
N CYS A 111 -10.23 20.45 -2.15
CA CYS A 111 -8.88 19.93 -2.32
C CYS A 111 -7.90 21.09 -2.51
N TYR A 112 -6.62 20.82 -2.27
CA TYR A 112 -5.51 21.68 -2.70
C TYR A 112 -4.52 20.84 -3.52
N TYR A 113 -3.87 21.47 -4.49
CA TYR A 113 -2.86 20.82 -5.29
C TYR A 113 -1.53 20.70 -4.51
N THR A 114 -0.88 19.55 -4.65
CA THR A 114 0.50 19.30 -4.25
C THR A 114 1.24 18.66 -5.43
N ASP A 115 2.54 18.87 -5.51
CA ASP A 115 3.41 18.30 -6.54
C ASP A 115 3.97 16.91 -6.17
N ASP A 116 3.50 16.35 -5.06
CA ASP A 116 3.85 15.02 -4.56
C ASP A 116 2.70 14.01 -4.72
N ASP A 117 2.96 12.75 -4.38
CA ASP A 117 1.98 11.67 -4.50
C ASP A 117 0.79 11.80 -3.53
N SER A 118 0.88 12.69 -2.52
CA SER A 118 -0.19 12.85 -1.51
C SER A 118 -1.50 13.35 -2.12
N TYR A 119 -1.44 14.11 -3.22
CA TYR A 119 -2.62 14.56 -3.95
C TYR A 119 -3.52 13.39 -4.37
N ASN A 120 -2.92 12.37 -4.98
CA ASN A 120 -3.65 11.20 -5.47
C ASN A 120 -4.16 10.32 -4.33
N THR A 121 -3.34 10.11 -3.27
CA THR A 121 -3.78 9.40 -2.05
C THR A 121 -4.98 10.10 -1.40
N TYR A 122 -4.98 11.44 -1.33
CA TYR A 122 -6.10 12.20 -0.81
C TYR A 122 -7.33 12.16 -1.72
N LEU A 123 -7.17 12.12 -3.05
CA LEU A 123 -8.28 11.89 -3.98
C LEU A 123 -8.89 10.50 -3.80
N ALA A 124 -8.08 9.46 -3.60
CA ALA A 124 -8.57 8.11 -3.30
C ALA A 124 -9.38 8.12 -1.99
N HIS A 125 -8.76 8.55 -0.90
CA HIS A 125 -9.38 8.55 0.43
C HIS A 125 -10.66 9.40 0.47
N HIS A 126 -10.59 10.67 0.06
CA HIS A 126 -11.73 11.59 0.19
C HIS A 126 -12.72 11.50 -0.97
N GLY A 127 -12.28 11.03 -2.15
CA GLY A 127 -13.17 10.67 -3.25
C GLY A 127 -14.10 9.53 -2.87
N PHE A 128 -13.58 8.50 -2.17
CA PHE A 128 -14.43 7.44 -1.60
C PHE A 128 -15.44 8.00 -0.59
N MET A 129 -15.01 8.93 0.27
CA MET A 129 -15.87 9.56 1.26
C MET A 129 -17.03 10.33 0.62
N GLN A 130 -16.75 11.06 -0.46
CA GLN A 130 -17.76 11.75 -1.26
C GLN A 130 -18.67 10.76 -1.97
N PHE A 131 -18.13 9.72 -2.61
CA PHE A 131 -18.89 8.65 -3.26
C PHE A 131 -19.88 8.00 -2.30
N LEU A 132 -19.40 7.45 -1.18
CA LEU A 132 -20.23 6.76 -0.20
C LEU A 132 -21.31 7.66 0.35
N LYS A 133 -20.97 8.91 0.73
CA LYS A 133 -21.92 9.85 1.33
C LYS A 133 -22.90 10.46 0.33
N THR A 134 -22.63 10.36 -0.96
CA THR A 134 -23.58 10.78 -2.01
C THR A 134 -24.74 9.79 -2.10
N PHE A 135 -24.46 8.49 -2.01
CA PHE A 135 -25.49 7.45 -2.02
C PHE A 135 -26.08 7.17 -0.64
N ILE A 136 -25.26 7.19 0.40
CA ILE A 136 -25.65 6.91 1.79
C ILE A 136 -25.19 8.08 2.67
N PRO A 137 -26.00 9.13 2.86
CA PRO A 137 -25.58 10.34 3.56
C PRO A 137 -25.11 10.12 5.01
N ASN A 138 -25.65 9.09 5.67
CA ASN A 138 -25.37 8.75 7.06
C ASN A 138 -24.88 7.28 7.20
N PRO A 139 -23.69 6.94 6.69
CA PRO A 139 -23.15 5.59 6.83
C PRO A 139 -22.56 5.37 8.24
N PRO A 140 -22.45 4.12 8.73
CA PRO A 140 -21.71 3.83 9.94
C PRO A 140 -20.24 4.29 9.86
N LEU A 141 -19.69 4.78 10.96
CA LEU A 141 -18.34 5.37 10.96
C LEU A 141 -17.25 4.35 10.63
N TRP A 142 -17.34 3.12 11.14
CA TRP A 142 -16.34 2.07 10.90
C TRP A 142 -16.24 1.73 9.41
N MET A 143 -17.38 1.68 8.71
CA MET A 143 -17.42 1.38 7.28
C MET A 143 -16.85 2.55 6.49
N GLN A 144 -17.26 3.76 6.85
CA GLN A 144 -16.77 4.98 6.22
C GLN A 144 -15.23 5.08 6.32
N LYS A 145 -14.65 4.89 7.52
CA LYS A 145 -13.21 5.01 7.72
C LYS A 145 -12.44 3.79 7.26
N GLY A 146 -12.96 2.59 7.50
CA GLY A 146 -12.31 1.35 7.09
C GLY A 146 -12.12 1.26 5.58
N PHE A 147 -13.16 1.54 4.80
CA PHE A 147 -13.03 1.52 3.33
C PHE A 147 -12.19 2.67 2.78
N ALA A 148 -12.26 3.88 3.38
CA ALA A 148 -11.43 4.99 2.95
C ALA A 148 -9.94 4.63 3.05
N ILE A 149 -9.53 4.03 4.18
CA ILE A 149 -8.16 3.54 4.38
C ILE A 149 -7.85 2.35 3.46
N TYR A 150 -8.79 1.41 3.32
CA TYR A 150 -8.61 0.23 2.46
C TYR A 150 -8.30 0.61 1.00
N PHE A 151 -8.87 1.70 0.50
CA PHE A 151 -8.65 2.16 -0.88
C PHE A 151 -7.55 3.22 -1.03
N GLU A 152 -7.03 3.82 0.04
CA GLU A 152 -6.22 5.06 -0.08
C GLU A 152 -4.89 4.89 -0.83
N ASP A 153 -4.30 3.69 -0.83
CA ASP A 153 -3.09 3.39 -1.58
C ASP A 153 -3.36 2.94 -3.03
N SER A 154 -4.62 2.67 -3.38
CA SER A 154 -4.99 2.29 -4.75
C SER A 154 -4.68 3.45 -5.69
N TYR A 155 -4.16 3.17 -6.88
CA TYR A 155 -3.66 4.19 -7.80
C TYR A 155 -4.36 4.17 -9.14
N TYR A 156 -4.47 5.34 -9.77
CA TYR A 156 -4.92 5.45 -11.15
C TYR A 156 -3.77 5.15 -12.10
N SER A 157 -4.00 4.25 -13.07
CA SER A 157 -3.06 3.92 -14.14
C SER A 157 -3.38 4.72 -15.40
N PRO A 158 -2.53 5.68 -15.82
CA PRO A 158 -2.79 6.48 -17.03
C PRO A 158 -2.78 5.68 -18.32
N GLU A 159 -2.11 4.53 -18.35
CA GLU A 159 -1.99 3.68 -19.54
C GLU A 159 -3.31 2.99 -19.89
N VAL A 160 -3.99 2.42 -18.88
CA VAL A 160 -5.26 1.71 -19.05
C VAL A 160 -6.48 2.53 -18.65
N LYS A 161 -6.28 3.71 -18.06
CA LYS A 161 -7.32 4.65 -17.59
C LYS A 161 -8.27 4.04 -16.56
N THR A 162 -7.73 3.18 -15.69
CA THR A 162 -8.47 2.53 -14.61
C THR A 162 -7.71 2.63 -13.30
N VAL A 163 -8.41 2.44 -12.18
CA VAL A 163 -7.78 2.33 -10.86
C VAL A 163 -7.42 0.88 -10.61
N GLU A 164 -6.19 0.66 -10.14
CA GLU A 164 -5.68 -0.62 -9.68
C GLU A 164 -5.66 -0.64 -8.15
N TYR A 165 -6.21 -1.70 -7.57
CA TYR A 165 -6.19 -1.90 -6.13
C TYR A 165 -4.75 -2.17 -5.69
N LYS A 166 -4.29 -1.40 -4.70
CA LYS A 166 -3.05 -1.64 -3.98
C LYS A 166 -3.39 -1.80 -2.50
N GLU A 167 -2.92 -2.90 -1.93
CA GLU A 167 -3.17 -3.19 -0.53
C GLU A 167 -2.44 -2.20 0.38
N ASN A 168 -3.20 -1.55 1.26
CA ASN A 168 -2.67 -0.70 2.32
C ASN A 168 -2.51 -1.50 3.61
N LEU A 169 -1.27 -1.58 4.12
CA LEU A 169 -0.92 -2.26 5.37
C LEU A 169 -0.39 -1.31 6.45
N ASP A 170 -0.47 0.01 6.28
CA ASP A 170 0.13 0.99 7.18
C ASP A 170 -0.42 0.90 8.61
N TRP A 171 -1.68 0.52 8.74
CA TRP A 171 -2.35 0.34 10.02
C TRP A 171 -2.16 -1.04 10.66
N LEU A 172 -1.51 -1.98 9.96
CA LEU A 172 -1.35 -3.36 10.44
C LEU A 172 -0.51 -3.42 11.72
N PHE A 173 0.63 -2.73 11.78
CA PHE A 173 1.49 -2.70 12.96
C PHE A 173 0.74 -2.15 14.18
N THR A 174 0.05 -1.02 13.98
CA THR A 174 -0.78 -0.39 15.01
C THR A 174 -1.85 -1.36 15.51
N LEU A 175 -2.59 -2.02 14.60
CA LEU A 175 -3.61 -2.98 14.97
C LEU A 175 -3.05 -4.18 15.73
N LYS A 176 -1.95 -4.78 15.27
CA LYS A 176 -1.28 -5.91 15.96
C LYS A 176 -0.84 -5.53 17.37
N LYS A 177 -0.36 -4.29 17.58
CA LYS A 177 -0.04 -3.77 18.92
C LYS A 177 -1.27 -3.74 19.83
N TYR A 178 -2.42 -3.25 19.36
CA TYR A 178 -3.66 -3.26 20.15
C TYR A 178 -4.19 -4.68 20.41
N ILE A 179 -4.00 -5.61 19.47
CA ILE A 179 -4.34 -7.03 19.63
C ILE A 179 -3.47 -7.68 20.72
N SER A 180 -2.16 -7.48 20.70
CA SER A 180 -1.24 -7.99 21.74
C SER A 180 -1.59 -7.43 23.12
N ASN A 181 -1.86 -6.13 23.23
CA ASN A 181 -2.35 -5.53 24.49
C ASN A 181 -3.63 -6.20 25.01
N THR A 182 -4.52 -6.60 24.10
CA THR A 182 -5.78 -7.29 24.45
C THR A 182 -5.52 -8.67 25.05
N ALA A 183 -4.59 -9.43 24.46
CA ALA A 183 -4.21 -10.74 24.96
C ALA A 183 -3.56 -10.67 26.36
N GLU A 184 -2.82 -9.59 26.63
CA GLU A 184 -2.10 -9.37 27.89
C GLU A 184 -2.95 -8.66 28.97
N GLY A 185 -4.17 -8.24 28.63
CA GLY A 185 -5.08 -7.55 29.55
C GLY A 185 -4.68 -6.11 29.87
N TYR A 186 -3.97 -5.44 28.96
CA TYR A 186 -3.50 -4.08 29.12
C TYR A 186 -4.55 -3.03 28.74
N GLU A 187 -4.38 -1.82 29.27
CA GLU A 187 -5.04 -0.63 28.73
C GLU A 187 -4.61 -0.41 27.26
N ASN A 188 -5.42 0.29 26.46
CA ASN A 188 -5.20 0.42 25.02
C ASN A 188 -5.28 -0.94 24.28
N SER A 189 -6.39 -1.65 24.48
CA SER A 189 -6.78 -2.86 23.77
C SER A 189 -7.67 -2.55 22.55
N ILE A 190 -7.98 -3.56 21.72
CA ILE A 190 -8.96 -3.39 20.64
C ILE A 190 -10.35 -2.99 21.19
N ILE A 191 -11.10 -2.25 20.40
CA ILE A 191 -12.48 -1.87 20.71
C ILE A 191 -13.38 -3.11 20.57
N PRO A 192 -14.25 -3.42 21.55
CA PRO A 192 -15.24 -4.49 21.39
C PRO A 192 -16.12 -4.24 20.16
N PHE A 193 -16.31 -5.25 19.29
CA PHE A 193 -17.06 -5.09 18.04
C PHE A 193 -18.44 -4.43 18.18
N PRO A 194 -19.28 -4.76 19.18
CA PRO A 194 -20.56 -4.05 19.36
C PRO A 194 -20.40 -2.53 19.54
N THR A 195 -19.31 -2.11 20.19
CA THR A 195 -18.96 -0.70 20.39
C THR A 195 -18.39 -0.10 19.11
N LEU A 196 -17.50 -0.80 18.40
CA LEU A 196 -16.94 -0.34 17.12
C LEU A 196 -18.05 -0.08 16.09
N LEU A 197 -18.99 -1.01 15.97
CA LEU A 197 -20.08 -0.96 14.98
C LEU A 197 -21.09 0.17 15.23
N THR A 198 -21.13 0.74 16.44
CA THR A 198 -22.09 1.78 16.86
C THR A 198 -21.42 3.05 17.38
N MET A 199 -20.11 3.21 17.13
CA MET A 199 -19.33 4.28 17.71
C MET A 199 -19.78 5.65 17.19
N ASN A 200 -19.87 6.65 18.08
CA ASN A 200 -20.12 8.03 17.70
C ASN A 200 -18.80 8.77 17.39
N VAL A 201 -18.89 9.97 16.83
CA VAL A 201 -17.71 10.75 16.42
C VAL A 201 -16.82 11.13 17.60
N GLU A 202 -17.42 11.49 18.74
CA GLU A 202 -16.67 11.88 19.95
C GLU A 202 -15.81 10.74 20.50
N ASN A 203 -16.41 9.56 20.64
CA ASN A 203 -15.71 8.36 21.11
C ASN A 203 -14.68 7.85 20.10
N ALA A 204 -14.97 7.94 18.80
CA ALA A 204 -14.01 7.61 17.75
C ALA A 204 -12.79 8.53 17.82
N ASN A 205 -13.00 9.83 18.04
CA ASN A 205 -11.91 10.80 18.18
C ASN A 205 -11.10 10.61 19.47
N ALA A 206 -11.74 10.18 20.56
CA ALA A 206 -11.06 9.87 21.82
C ALA A 206 -10.12 8.66 21.72
N SER A 207 -10.36 7.78 20.74
CA SER A 207 -9.62 6.54 20.51
C SER A 207 -9.18 6.41 19.04
N ILE A 208 -8.72 7.52 18.44
CA ILE A 208 -8.56 7.67 16.99
C ILE A 208 -7.68 6.58 16.37
N ASP A 209 -6.52 6.28 16.96
CA ASP A 209 -5.58 5.32 16.39
C ASP A 209 -6.16 3.90 16.31
N VAL A 210 -6.71 3.39 17.42
CA VAL A 210 -7.34 2.06 17.45
C VAL A 210 -8.62 2.02 16.62
N PHE A 211 -9.38 3.12 16.57
CA PHE A 211 -10.58 3.19 15.76
C PHE A 211 -10.28 3.09 14.26
N TYR A 212 -9.27 3.82 13.77
CA TYR A 212 -8.86 3.76 12.37
C TYR A 212 -8.27 2.38 12.05
N ALA A 213 -7.32 1.91 12.88
CA ALA A 213 -6.66 0.63 12.68
C ALA A 213 -7.66 -0.54 12.66
N GLN A 214 -8.59 -0.59 13.62
CA GLN A 214 -9.55 -1.69 13.70
C GLN A 214 -10.68 -1.57 12.68
N SER A 215 -11.06 -0.36 12.25
CA SER A 215 -12.03 -0.17 11.16
C SER A 215 -11.47 -0.66 9.83
N TRP A 216 -10.22 -0.30 9.52
CA TRP A 216 -9.48 -0.84 8.37
C TRP A 216 -9.37 -2.36 8.48
N GLY A 217 -8.90 -2.87 9.61
CA GLY A 217 -8.73 -4.31 9.83
C GLY A 217 -10.04 -5.08 9.66
N LEU A 218 -11.16 -4.53 10.14
CA LEU A 218 -12.48 -5.13 9.98
C LEU A 218 -12.87 -5.20 8.49
N VAL A 219 -12.73 -4.11 7.73
CA VAL A 219 -13.01 -4.13 6.29
C VAL A 219 -12.09 -5.11 5.56
N HIS A 220 -10.80 -5.09 5.89
CA HIS A 220 -9.80 -5.99 5.32
C HIS A 220 -10.15 -7.46 5.57
N PHE A 221 -10.48 -7.82 6.82
CA PHE A 221 -10.94 -9.16 7.20
C PHE A 221 -12.22 -9.58 6.47
N LEU A 222 -13.22 -8.69 6.41
CA LEU A 222 -14.50 -9.01 5.78
C LEU A 222 -14.42 -9.05 4.24
N LEU A 223 -13.34 -8.59 3.61
CA LEU A 223 -13.18 -8.69 2.15
C LEU A 223 -12.28 -9.85 1.73
N ASN A 224 -11.30 -10.20 2.57
CA ASN A 224 -10.18 -11.07 2.19
C ASN A 224 -10.11 -12.37 3.00
N SER A 225 -11.04 -12.60 3.94
CA SER A 225 -11.08 -13.86 4.67
C SER A 225 -11.30 -15.04 3.72
N SER A 226 -10.61 -16.15 3.95
CA SER A 226 -10.85 -17.39 3.21
C SER A 226 -12.21 -18.02 3.51
N ASP A 227 -12.86 -17.61 4.61
CA ASP A 227 -14.21 -18.04 4.93
C ASP A 227 -15.23 -17.08 4.31
N ASN A 228 -15.96 -17.59 3.31
CA ASN A 228 -17.00 -16.87 2.59
C ASN A 228 -18.16 -16.41 3.48
N ALA A 229 -18.33 -17.00 4.66
CA ALA A 229 -19.28 -16.51 5.66
C ALA A 229 -18.93 -15.08 6.08
N TYR A 230 -17.65 -14.79 6.37
CA TYR A 230 -17.21 -13.44 6.72
C TYR A 230 -17.33 -12.48 5.54
N ASN A 231 -16.98 -12.93 4.33
CA ASN A 231 -17.16 -12.12 3.12
C ASN A 231 -18.61 -11.69 2.90
N ARG A 232 -19.57 -12.56 3.22
CA ARG A 232 -20.98 -12.23 3.10
C ARG A 232 -21.41 -11.05 3.98
N ILE A 233 -20.78 -10.86 5.15
CA ILE A 233 -21.15 -9.80 6.09
C ILE A 233 -20.98 -8.42 5.45
N ILE A 234 -19.90 -8.17 4.69
CA ILE A 234 -19.69 -6.85 4.08
C ILE A 234 -20.73 -6.58 2.98
N TRP A 235 -21.07 -7.59 2.17
CA TRP A 235 -22.08 -7.47 1.13
C TRP A 235 -23.49 -7.28 1.69
N ASP A 236 -23.87 -8.05 2.71
CA ASP A 236 -25.15 -7.88 3.39
C ASP A 236 -25.21 -6.54 4.14
N SER A 237 -24.07 -6.04 4.64
CA SER A 237 -23.98 -4.70 5.26
C SER A 237 -24.22 -3.59 4.24
N ILE A 238 -23.53 -3.62 3.09
CA ILE A 238 -23.69 -2.64 2.01
C ILE A 238 -25.13 -2.63 1.50
N LYS A 239 -25.69 -3.82 1.21
CA LYS A 239 -27.06 -3.99 0.72
C LYS A 239 -28.12 -3.49 1.71
N THR A 240 -27.81 -3.52 3.00
CA THR A 240 -28.72 -3.09 4.08
C THR A 240 -28.77 -1.57 4.23
N LEU A 241 -27.74 -0.84 3.77
CA LEU A 241 -27.68 0.61 3.90
C LEU A 241 -28.87 1.28 3.22
N SER A 242 -29.38 2.33 3.84
CA SER A 242 -30.47 3.13 3.28
C SER A 242 -30.12 4.62 3.27
N PRO A 243 -30.37 5.33 2.15
CA PRO A 243 -30.15 6.77 2.06
C PRO A 243 -31.04 7.60 2.98
N VAL A 244 -32.23 7.08 3.33
CA VAL A 244 -33.23 7.81 4.15
C VAL A 244 -33.03 7.61 5.64
N ASN A 245 -32.22 6.64 6.03
CA ASN A 245 -31.93 6.38 7.43
C ASN A 245 -30.92 7.40 7.97
N ASP A 246 -31.10 7.77 9.23
CA ASP A 246 -30.00 8.34 10.01
C ASP A 246 -28.94 7.26 10.30
N ARG A 247 -27.79 7.69 10.82
CA ARG A 247 -26.66 6.79 11.06
C ARG A 247 -27.03 5.65 12.00
N LYS A 248 -27.75 5.95 13.09
CA LYS A 248 -28.14 4.97 14.10
C LYS A 248 -29.04 3.88 13.52
N ASN A 249 -29.99 4.25 12.67
CA ASN A 249 -30.87 3.29 12.02
C ASN A 249 -30.13 2.42 11.01
N ASN A 250 -29.14 2.97 10.28
CA ASN A 250 -28.25 2.18 9.44
C ASN A 250 -27.39 1.20 10.26
N GLU A 251 -26.80 1.64 11.38
CA GLU A 251 -26.04 0.78 12.30
C GLU A 251 -26.88 -0.38 12.83
N VAL A 252 -28.09 -0.09 13.33
CA VAL A 252 -29.03 -1.11 13.84
C VAL A 252 -29.43 -2.10 12.75
N ALA A 253 -29.72 -1.62 11.55
CA ALA A 253 -30.10 -2.47 10.42
C ALA A 253 -28.96 -3.42 10.03
N ILE A 254 -27.73 -2.91 9.92
CA ILE A 254 -26.54 -3.73 9.61
C ILE A 254 -26.29 -4.79 10.67
N ILE A 255 -26.33 -4.42 11.96
CA ILE A 255 -26.09 -5.36 13.05
C ILE A 255 -27.10 -6.51 12.99
N LYS A 256 -28.38 -6.19 12.74
CA LYS A 256 -29.44 -7.18 12.62
C LYS A 256 -29.28 -8.05 11.37
N ASN A 257 -29.09 -7.45 10.20
CA ASN A 257 -29.19 -8.18 8.93
C ASN A 257 -27.88 -8.87 8.53
N ALA A 258 -26.73 -8.36 8.95
CA ALA A 258 -25.42 -8.87 8.53
C ALA A 258 -24.65 -9.55 9.68
N PHE A 259 -24.71 -9.05 10.91
CA PHE A 259 -23.90 -9.54 12.03
C PHE A 259 -24.64 -10.46 13.02
N GLU A 260 -25.97 -10.59 12.95
CA GLU A 260 -26.76 -11.31 13.97
C GLU A 260 -26.42 -12.81 14.06
N TRP A 261 -26.14 -13.45 12.92
CA TRP A 261 -25.87 -14.88 12.84
C TRP A 261 -24.41 -15.25 13.13
N VAL A 262 -23.54 -14.24 13.29
CA VAL A 262 -22.13 -14.43 13.56
C VAL A 262 -21.93 -14.83 15.03
N GLY A 263 -21.30 -15.98 15.28
CA GLY A 263 -20.93 -16.42 16.61
C GLY A 263 -20.00 -15.39 17.28
N LYS A 264 -20.53 -14.55 18.17
CA LYS A 264 -19.82 -13.38 18.73
C LYS A 264 -18.44 -13.71 19.33
N ASN A 265 -18.28 -14.90 19.91
CA ASN A 265 -17.03 -15.34 20.52
C ASN A 265 -16.01 -15.86 19.48
N GLU A 266 -16.47 -16.46 18.39
CA GLU A 266 -15.61 -16.98 17.32
C GLU A 266 -15.14 -15.83 16.43
N PHE A 267 -16.01 -14.88 16.10
CA PHE A 267 -15.67 -13.74 15.23
C PHE A 267 -14.45 -12.97 15.67
N SER A 268 -14.36 -12.66 16.97
CA SER A 268 -13.22 -11.88 17.49
C SER A 268 -11.93 -12.68 17.45
N THR A 269 -12.01 -13.99 17.70
CA THR A 269 -10.86 -14.90 17.66
C THR A 269 -10.37 -15.10 16.23
N ASP A 270 -11.29 -15.28 15.28
CA ASP A 270 -10.99 -15.46 13.87
C ASP A 270 -10.46 -14.17 13.24
N PHE A 271 -11.02 -13.02 13.61
CA PHE A 271 -10.48 -11.72 13.26
C PHE A 271 -9.03 -11.55 13.72
N ILE A 272 -8.75 -11.83 15.00
CA ILE A 272 -7.40 -11.73 15.55
C ILE A 272 -6.44 -12.69 14.82
N THR A 273 -6.86 -13.94 14.65
CA THR A 273 -6.08 -14.97 13.94
C THR A 273 -5.78 -14.57 12.50
N TYR A 274 -6.75 -13.94 11.84
CA TYR A 274 -6.58 -13.41 10.50
C TYR A 274 -5.53 -12.29 10.45
N ILE A 275 -5.66 -11.28 11.33
CA ILE A 275 -4.72 -10.15 11.38
C ILE A 275 -3.29 -10.61 11.71
N ASP A 276 -3.13 -11.58 12.62
CA ASP A 276 -1.82 -12.13 12.98
C ASP A 276 -1.12 -12.83 11.80
N ARG A 277 -1.90 -13.37 10.85
CA ARG A 277 -1.36 -14.04 9.65
C ARG A 277 -0.95 -13.09 8.55
N ILE A 278 -1.42 -11.84 8.54
CA ILE A 278 -1.01 -10.86 7.53
C ILE A 278 0.48 -10.57 7.73
N LYS A 279 1.26 -10.68 6.65
CA LYS A 279 2.70 -10.42 6.65
C LYS A 279 2.97 -9.17 5.82
N THR A 280 3.80 -8.30 6.36
CA THR A 280 4.36 -7.18 5.60
C THR A 280 5.53 -7.66 4.75
N PHE A 281 5.99 -6.83 3.81
CA PHE A 281 7.20 -7.13 3.04
C PHE A 281 8.42 -7.38 3.96
N PRO A 282 8.72 -6.54 4.98
CA PRO A 282 9.79 -6.84 5.94
C PRO A 282 9.61 -8.17 6.68
N ASP A 283 8.38 -8.53 7.07
CA ASP A 283 8.12 -9.82 7.72
C ASP A 283 8.47 -10.99 6.79
N LEU A 284 8.10 -10.90 5.50
CA LEU A 284 8.40 -11.93 4.50
C LEU A 284 9.90 -12.03 4.21
N ILE A 285 10.61 -10.90 4.17
CA ILE A 285 12.07 -10.91 4.03
C ILE A 285 12.72 -11.63 5.21
N GLN A 286 12.31 -11.31 6.44
CA GLN A 286 12.84 -11.96 7.64
C GLN A 286 12.51 -13.46 7.66
N ASP A 287 11.24 -13.82 7.48
CA ASP A 287 10.80 -15.22 7.46
C ASP A 287 11.54 -16.03 6.37
N GLY A 288 11.74 -15.44 5.19
CA GLY A 288 12.47 -16.08 4.09
C GLY A 288 13.94 -16.34 4.42
N MET A 289 14.61 -15.37 5.06
CA MET A 289 15.99 -15.54 5.52
C MET A 289 16.11 -16.59 6.63
N ASP A 290 15.13 -16.65 7.52
CA ASP A 290 15.08 -17.64 8.61
C ASP A 290 14.89 -19.05 8.03
N TYR A 291 13.92 -19.25 7.13
CA TYR A 291 13.73 -20.53 6.43
C TYR A 291 14.97 -20.97 5.64
N TYR A 292 15.63 -20.03 4.96
CA TYR A 292 16.87 -20.31 4.24
C TYR A 292 17.99 -20.74 5.20
N SER A 293 18.14 -20.06 6.33
CA SER A 293 19.14 -20.38 7.36
C SER A 293 18.89 -21.74 8.02
N ASP A 294 17.62 -22.13 8.15
CA ASP A 294 17.18 -23.45 8.63
C ASP A 294 17.26 -24.55 7.54
N ASN A 295 17.72 -24.21 6.33
CA ASN A 295 17.81 -25.09 5.16
C ASN A 295 16.45 -25.64 4.69
N ASP A 296 15.35 -24.96 5.01
CA ASP A 296 14.02 -25.21 4.44
C ASP A 296 13.87 -24.39 3.15
N LEU A 297 14.60 -24.84 2.11
CA LEU A 297 14.69 -24.12 0.83
C LEU A 297 13.31 -23.95 0.15
N SER A 298 12.41 -24.92 0.27
CA SER A 298 11.07 -24.84 -0.33
C SER A 298 10.21 -23.77 0.34
N MET A 299 10.26 -23.65 1.67
CA MET A 299 9.54 -22.58 2.37
C MET A 299 10.19 -21.22 2.12
N ALA A 300 11.52 -21.14 2.09
CA ALA A 300 12.25 -19.92 1.77
C ALA A 300 11.87 -19.40 0.37
N GLU A 301 11.91 -20.25 -0.65
CA GLU A 301 11.56 -19.91 -2.03
C GLU A 301 10.13 -19.35 -2.11
N ARG A 302 9.16 -20.07 -1.56
CA ARG A 302 7.76 -19.64 -1.54
C ARG A 302 7.60 -18.29 -0.85
N THR A 303 8.35 -18.05 0.22
CA THR A 303 8.28 -16.82 1.01
C THR A 303 8.87 -15.64 0.24
N PHE A 304 10.01 -15.82 -0.45
CA PHE A 304 10.59 -14.79 -1.30
C PHE A 304 9.74 -14.50 -2.54
N ILE A 305 9.09 -15.51 -3.14
CA ILE A 305 8.10 -15.30 -4.21
C ILE A 305 6.92 -14.46 -3.71
N ASN A 306 6.42 -14.72 -2.50
CA ASN A 306 5.38 -13.88 -1.89
C ASN A 306 5.88 -12.45 -1.65
N ALA A 307 7.13 -12.26 -1.20
CA ALA A 307 7.71 -10.93 -1.03
C ALA A 307 7.78 -10.16 -2.36
N LEU A 308 8.16 -10.83 -3.45
CA LEU A 308 8.19 -10.26 -4.80
C LEU A 308 6.80 -9.90 -5.33
N SER A 309 5.75 -10.60 -4.91
CA SER A 309 4.38 -10.21 -5.28
C SER A 309 3.92 -8.89 -4.62
N MET A 310 4.59 -8.47 -3.54
CA MET A 310 4.36 -7.17 -2.90
C MET A 310 5.28 -6.08 -3.46
N ARG A 311 6.55 -6.42 -3.70
CA ARG A 311 7.59 -5.51 -4.17
C ARG A 311 8.56 -6.27 -5.07
N ASP A 312 8.31 -6.23 -6.36
CA ASP A 312 9.15 -6.81 -7.40
C ASP A 312 10.36 -5.92 -7.75
N ASP A 313 10.40 -4.69 -7.22
CA ASP A 313 11.51 -3.74 -7.37
C ASP A 313 12.63 -3.95 -6.35
N HIS A 314 12.46 -4.86 -5.39
CA HIS A 314 13.41 -5.02 -4.29
C HIS A 314 14.43 -6.13 -4.57
N PRO A 315 15.75 -5.88 -4.43
CA PRO A 315 16.78 -6.83 -4.87
C PRO A 315 16.96 -8.06 -3.97
N VAL A 316 16.67 -7.94 -2.67
CA VAL A 316 16.95 -8.99 -1.67
C VAL A 316 16.28 -10.34 -1.99
N PRO A 317 14.96 -10.44 -2.28
CA PRO A 317 14.35 -11.71 -2.64
C PRO A 317 15.03 -12.40 -3.83
N TYR A 318 15.40 -11.65 -4.87
CA TYR A 318 16.09 -12.20 -6.03
C TYR A 318 17.45 -12.79 -5.67
N TYR A 319 18.23 -12.10 -4.84
CA TYR A 319 19.52 -12.62 -4.37
C TYR A 319 19.36 -13.96 -3.62
N TYR A 320 18.38 -14.05 -2.70
CA TYR A 320 18.13 -15.29 -1.98
C TYR A 320 17.55 -16.40 -2.85
N LEU A 321 16.69 -16.09 -3.81
CA LEU A 321 16.24 -17.07 -4.82
C LEU A 321 17.46 -17.60 -5.60
N GLY A 322 18.40 -16.74 -6.00
CA GLY A 322 19.65 -17.17 -6.61
C GLY A 322 20.42 -18.17 -5.73
N LEU A 323 20.55 -17.91 -4.42
CA LEU A 323 21.18 -18.83 -3.47
C LEU A 323 20.44 -20.16 -3.35
N ILE A 324 19.11 -20.15 -3.33
CA ILE A 324 18.27 -21.34 -3.27
C ILE A 324 18.49 -22.21 -4.51
N TYR A 325 18.34 -21.64 -5.71
CA TYR A 325 18.53 -22.39 -6.96
C TYR A 325 19.98 -22.88 -7.14
N TYR A 326 20.97 -22.12 -6.66
CA TYR A 326 22.36 -22.58 -6.61
C TYR A 326 22.51 -23.84 -5.71
N ALA A 327 21.89 -23.84 -4.53
CA ALA A 327 21.91 -24.98 -3.61
C ALA A 327 21.22 -26.22 -4.22
N GLU A 328 20.18 -26.00 -5.03
CA GLU A 328 19.48 -27.05 -5.79
C GLU A 328 20.23 -27.50 -7.06
N ARG A 329 21.36 -26.85 -7.39
CA ARG A 329 22.18 -27.08 -8.59
C ARG A 329 21.49 -26.71 -9.90
N ASP A 330 20.47 -25.87 -9.85
CA ASP A 330 19.91 -25.21 -11.03
C ASP A 330 20.68 -23.91 -11.27
N TYR A 331 21.88 -24.06 -11.82
CA TYR A 331 22.80 -22.94 -12.00
C TYR A 331 22.28 -21.91 -13.01
N MET A 332 21.39 -22.30 -13.93
CA MET A 332 20.78 -21.41 -14.90
C MET A 332 19.75 -20.48 -14.24
N MET A 333 18.88 -21.03 -13.39
CA MET A 333 17.94 -20.21 -12.63
C MET A 333 18.64 -19.34 -11.59
N ALA A 334 19.70 -19.86 -10.94
CA ALA A 334 20.50 -19.07 -10.02
C ALA A 334 21.11 -17.84 -10.72
N ASP A 335 21.67 -18.03 -11.91
CA ASP A 335 22.24 -16.96 -12.74
C ASP A 335 21.20 -15.88 -13.06
N TYR A 336 20.03 -16.29 -13.55
CA TYR A 336 18.91 -15.39 -13.84
C TYR A 336 18.54 -14.53 -12.62
N TYR A 337 18.41 -15.14 -11.45
CA TYR A 337 17.98 -14.43 -10.25
C TYR A 337 19.07 -13.50 -9.70
N TYR A 338 20.34 -13.87 -9.74
CA TYR A 338 21.43 -12.97 -9.37
C TYR A 338 21.54 -11.77 -10.33
N GLN A 339 21.42 -11.99 -11.63
CA GLN A 339 21.41 -10.90 -12.60
C GLN A 339 20.22 -9.94 -12.35
N THR A 340 19.04 -10.50 -12.05
CA THR A 340 17.85 -9.71 -11.71
C THR A 340 18.07 -8.91 -10.43
N ALA A 341 18.72 -9.49 -9.41
CA ALA A 341 19.06 -8.76 -8.18
C ALA A 341 19.93 -7.53 -8.45
N ILE A 342 20.93 -7.64 -9.34
CA ILE A 342 21.76 -6.49 -9.75
C ILE A 342 20.90 -5.45 -10.49
N GLN A 343 20.02 -5.87 -11.40
CA GLN A 343 19.13 -4.96 -12.13
C GLN A 343 18.21 -4.17 -11.21
N MET A 344 17.78 -4.76 -10.09
CA MET A 344 16.96 -4.11 -9.06
C MET A 344 17.79 -3.31 -8.04
N GLY A 345 19.08 -3.06 -8.30
CA GLY A 345 19.94 -2.24 -7.44
C GLY A 345 20.50 -2.99 -6.22
N GLY A 346 20.63 -4.31 -6.31
CA GLY A 346 21.29 -5.13 -5.29
C GLY A 346 22.78 -4.82 -5.15
N GLU A 347 23.36 -5.23 -4.03
CA GLU A 347 24.78 -5.00 -3.74
C GLU A 347 25.67 -5.78 -4.72
N GLU A 348 26.43 -5.04 -5.53
CA GLU A 348 27.21 -5.61 -6.63
C GLU A 348 28.29 -6.57 -6.16
N GLY A 349 29.05 -6.24 -5.10
CA GLY A 349 30.15 -7.06 -4.60
C GLY A 349 29.74 -8.49 -4.27
N ILE A 350 28.75 -8.64 -3.39
CA ILE A 350 28.22 -9.95 -3.00
C ILE A 350 27.56 -10.69 -4.17
N THR A 351 26.81 -9.98 -5.01
CA THR A 351 26.03 -10.62 -6.07
C THR A 351 26.91 -11.07 -7.22
N PHE A 352 27.94 -10.29 -7.59
CA PHE A 352 28.96 -10.72 -8.55
C PHE A 352 29.80 -11.88 -8.00
N TYR A 353 30.09 -11.91 -6.69
CA TYR A 353 30.77 -13.05 -6.10
C TYR A 353 29.92 -14.32 -6.24
N ALA A 354 28.61 -14.22 -5.95
CA ALA A 354 27.68 -15.32 -6.08
C ALA A 354 27.54 -15.80 -7.55
N LEU A 355 27.49 -14.89 -8.52
CA LEU A 355 27.54 -15.23 -9.95
C LEU A 355 28.83 -15.96 -10.32
N GLY A 356 29.98 -15.52 -9.81
CA GLY A 356 31.27 -16.17 -10.03
C GLY A 356 31.31 -17.59 -9.49
N VAL A 357 30.82 -17.79 -8.27
CA VAL A 357 30.68 -19.12 -7.65
C VAL A 357 29.71 -20.02 -8.42
N ASN A 358 28.57 -19.47 -8.86
CA ASN A 358 27.57 -20.18 -9.64
C ASN A 358 28.11 -20.65 -11.00
N ALA A 359 28.74 -19.75 -11.75
CA ALA A 359 29.36 -20.06 -13.03
C ALA A 359 30.50 -21.07 -12.89
N TYR A 360 31.31 -20.97 -11.84
CA TYR A 360 32.36 -21.95 -11.56
C TYR A 360 31.78 -23.34 -11.27
N ALA A 361 30.73 -23.45 -10.47
CA ALA A 361 30.05 -24.71 -10.19
C ALA A 361 29.43 -25.36 -11.45
N ASP A 362 29.02 -24.52 -12.41
CA ASP A 362 28.49 -24.93 -13.73
C ASP A 362 29.58 -25.15 -14.80
N ASN A 363 30.87 -25.02 -14.44
CA ASN A 363 32.02 -25.12 -15.35
C ASN A 363 32.06 -24.03 -16.46
N ARG A 364 31.38 -22.90 -16.26
CA ARG A 364 31.46 -21.70 -17.09
C ARG A 364 32.62 -20.81 -16.64
N PHE A 365 33.85 -21.27 -16.86
CA PHE A 365 35.04 -20.66 -16.26
C PHE A 365 35.32 -19.21 -16.73
N GLU A 366 35.01 -18.84 -17.97
CA GLU A 366 35.18 -17.46 -18.46
C GLU A 366 34.25 -16.49 -17.70
N GLU A 367 32.97 -16.82 -17.65
CA GLU A 367 31.94 -16.05 -16.94
C GLU A 367 32.20 -15.98 -15.42
N ALA A 368 32.76 -17.05 -14.86
CA ALA A 368 33.20 -17.08 -13.47
C ALA A 368 34.31 -16.05 -13.22
N VAL A 369 35.36 -16.00 -14.07
CA VAL A 369 36.43 -15.00 -13.92
C VAL A 369 35.88 -13.58 -14.08
N ASP A 370 35.02 -13.33 -15.07
CA ASP A 370 34.43 -12.00 -15.29
C ASP A 370 33.66 -11.51 -14.05
N SER A 371 32.84 -12.39 -13.47
CA SER A 371 32.06 -12.09 -12.28
C SER A 371 32.94 -11.88 -11.05
N LEU A 372 33.98 -12.69 -10.84
CA LEU A 372 34.91 -12.55 -9.71
C LEU A 372 35.76 -11.26 -9.82
N VAL A 373 36.12 -10.84 -11.03
CA VAL A 373 36.74 -9.52 -11.27
C VAL A 373 35.77 -8.39 -10.96
N GLY A 374 34.50 -8.53 -11.37
CA GLY A 374 33.43 -7.57 -11.02
C GLY A 374 33.26 -7.42 -9.51
N SER A 375 33.16 -8.55 -8.79
CA SER A 375 33.09 -8.64 -7.34
C SER A 375 34.26 -7.93 -6.65
N TYR A 376 35.49 -8.25 -7.04
CA TYR A 376 36.69 -7.62 -6.50
C TYR A 376 36.66 -6.11 -6.68
N ARG A 377 36.23 -5.61 -7.85
CA ARG A 377 36.19 -4.16 -8.12
C ARG A 377 35.10 -3.44 -7.32
N ALA A 378 33.96 -4.10 -7.11
CA ALA A 378 32.84 -3.53 -6.40
C ALA A 378 33.11 -3.41 -4.89
N ASP A 379 33.72 -4.44 -4.29
CA ASP A 379 34.12 -4.42 -2.88
C ASP A 379 35.44 -5.20 -2.66
N PRO A 380 36.58 -4.53 -2.88
CA PRO A 380 37.90 -5.15 -2.73
C PRO A 380 38.19 -5.60 -1.29
N ASP A 381 37.68 -4.89 -0.29
CA ASP A 381 38.00 -5.11 1.12
C ASP A 381 37.30 -6.36 1.67
N PHE A 382 36.04 -6.61 1.28
CA PHE A 382 35.28 -7.74 1.79
C PHE A 382 35.30 -8.97 0.87
N TYR A 383 35.24 -8.77 -0.44
CA TYR A 383 35.16 -9.85 -1.43
C TYR A 383 36.45 -10.07 -2.23
N GLY A 384 37.44 -9.18 -2.12
CA GLY A 384 38.65 -9.27 -2.93
C GLY A 384 39.44 -10.55 -2.71
N GLU A 385 39.77 -10.89 -1.46
CA GLU A 385 40.48 -12.13 -1.11
C GLU A 385 39.72 -13.38 -1.56
N LYS A 386 38.41 -13.44 -1.33
CA LYS A 386 37.56 -14.58 -1.71
C LYS A 386 37.53 -14.76 -3.23
N SER A 387 37.40 -13.65 -3.96
CA SER A 387 37.34 -13.66 -5.42
C SER A 387 38.66 -14.14 -6.03
N VAL A 388 39.77 -13.62 -5.52
CA VAL A 388 41.12 -14.04 -5.95
C VAL A 388 41.38 -15.49 -5.60
N SER A 389 41.00 -15.94 -4.39
CA SER A 389 41.20 -17.34 -3.96
C SER A 389 40.51 -18.33 -4.89
N LEU A 390 39.28 -18.05 -5.33
CA LEU A 390 38.54 -18.92 -6.25
C LEU A 390 39.18 -18.91 -7.65
N MET A 391 39.65 -17.76 -8.14
CA MET A 391 40.42 -17.67 -9.38
C MET A 391 41.74 -18.46 -9.32
N VAL A 392 42.48 -18.43 -8.20
CA VAL A 392 43.68 -19.26 -8.00
C VAL A 392 43.32 -20.76 -8.04
N GLN A 393 42.20 -21.16 -7.46
CA GLN A 393 41.74 -22.53 -7.50
C GLN A 393 41.45 -22.97 -8.95
N MET A 394 40.75 -22.14 -9.73
CA MET A 394 40.48 -22.38 -11.14
C MET A 394 41.78 -22.53 -11.95
N GLU A 395 42.78 -21.67 -11.69
CA GLU A 395 44.10 -21.76 -12.34
C GLU A 395 44.84 -23.05 -11.98
N LYS A 396 44.70 -23.57 -10.76
CA LYS A 396 45.28 -24.86 -10.37
C LYS A 396 44.60 -26.04 -11.08
N GLU A 397 43.29 -25.95 -11.27
CA GLU A 397 42.50 -26.96 -11.98
C GLU A 397 42.74 -26.90 -13.50
N GLN A 398 42.97 -25.71 -14.04
CA GLN A 398 43.27 -25.44 -15.45
C GLN A 398 44.48 -24.51 -15.60
N PRO A 399 45.71 -25.04 -15.51
CA PRO A 399 46.93 -24.23 -15.57
C PRO A 399 47.02 -23.37 -16.83
N GLY A 400 47.21 -22.07 -16.66
CA GLY A 400 47.32 -21.07 -17.71
C GLY A 400 45.99 -20.43 -18.13
N PHE A 401 44.83 -20.94 -17.69
CA PHE A 401 43.53 -20.45 -18.15
C PHE A 401 43.22 -19.05 -17.63
N VAL A 402 43.16 -18.86 -16.31
CA VAL A 402 42.80 -17.58 -15.67
C VAL A 402 43.82 -16.52 -16.03
N THR A 403 45.11 -16.89 -15.99
CA THR A 403 46.22 -16.03 -16.43
C THR A 403 45.97 -15.50 -17.86
N SER A 404 45.75 -16.40 -18.82
CA SER A 404 45.53 -16.02 -20.22
C SER A 404 44.23 -15.24 -20.42
N TYR A 405 43.17 -15.57 -19.67
CA TYR A 405 41.88 -14.88 -19.79
C TYR A 405 41.95 -13.46 -19.20
N LEU A 406 42.65 -13.25 -18.08
CA LEU A 406 42.91 -11.91 -17.56
C LEU A 406 43.75 -11.05 -18.53
N GLU A 407 44.61 -11.67 -19.34
CA GLU A 407 45.33 -10.96 -20.42
C GLU A 407 44.37 -10.45 -21.52
N THR A 408 43.38 -11.25 -21.93
CA THR A 408 42.40 -10.82 -22.96
C THR A 408 41.53 -9.66 -22.46
N LEU A 409 41.28 -9.60 -21.15
CA LEU A 409 40.58 -8.49 -20.49
C LEU A 409 41.47 -7.26 -20.25
N GLY A 410 42.76 -7.32 -20.59
CA GLY A 410 43.71 -6.22 -20.40
C GLY A 410 44.16 -6.00 -18.95
N LEU A 411 44.01 -6.99 -18.08
CA LEU A 411 44.31 -6.89 -16.63
C LEU A 411 45.72 -7.39 -16.24
N CYS A 412 46.56 -7.62 -17.24
CA CYS A 412 47.88 -8.26 -17.16
C CYS A 412 48.94 -7.53 -16.30
N GLN A 413 48.73 -6.27 -15.88
CA GLN A 413 49.75 -5.47 -15.18
C GLN A 413 49.28 -4.78 -13.88
N THR A 414 48.18 -5.23 -13.27
CA THR A 414 47.56 -4.59 -12.08
C THR A 414 47.29 -5.58 -10.95
N GLU A 415 46.92 -5.03 -9.79
CA GLU A 415 46.64 -5.64 -8.46
C GLU A 415 46.20 -7.11 -8.46
N PHE A 416 45.41 -7.56 -9.44
CA PHE A 416 44.99 -8.95 -9.61
C PHE A 416 46.13 -9.96 -9.72
N TYR A 417 47.18 -9.69 -10.50
CA TYR A 417 48.32 -10.61 -10.60
C TYR A 417 49.17 -10.63 -9.33
N ALA A 418 49.33 -9.47 -8.68
CA ALA A 418 49.99 -9.38 -7.39
C ALA A 418 49.21 -10.13 -6.30
N ALA A 419 47.87 -10.03 -6.32
CA ALA A 419 46.99 -10.76 -5.43
C ALA A 419 47.02 -12.27 -5.72
N LEU A 420 46.93 -12.70 -6.98
CA LEU A 420 47.05 -14.12 -7.39
C LEU A 420 48.39 -14.74 -6.98
N CYS A 421 49.50 -13.98 -7.00
CA CYS A 421 50.82 -14.45 -6.57
C CYS A 421 51.05 -14.38 -5.04
N ALA A 422 50.20 -13.67 -4.29
CA ALA A 422 50.32 -13.52 -2.84
C ALA A 422 49.63 -14.65 -2.05
N PHE A 423 48.73 -15.40 -2.69
CA PHE A 423 48.04 -16.59 -2.18
C PHE A 423 48.58 -17.88 -2.83
#